data_AF-A0A537DET2-F1
#
_entry.id   AF-A0A537DET2-F1
#
_cell.length_a   1.000
_cell.length_b   1.000
_cell.length_c   1.000
_cell.angle_alpha   90.00
_cell.angle_beta   90.00
_cell.angle_gamma   90.00
#
_symmetry.space_group_name_H-M   'P 1'
#
loop_
_entity.id
_entity.type
_entity.pdbx_description
1 polymer ?
#
loop_
_entity_poly.entity_id
_entity_poly.type
_entity_poly.pdbx_seq_one_letter_code
_entity_poly.pdbx_strand_id
1 'polypeptide(L)'
;MKAGAIGGIIGALALGTLAGLSAFVLDREIFYVTIARKLGLASPLLTGWALHFLVGLIAGGIFIATTALFKRFALDTTRKSFWVGLLGGIAVWILVYVPITDLLAPADLSNLMFDGGSFIFHLVYGVVTALVSLSLIRRSVRTRTPALTR
;
A
#
# COMPACT_ATOMS: atom_id res chain seq x y z
N MET A 1 14.60 -0.56 4.97
CA MET A 1 13.53 -0.26 5.95
C MET A 1 12.92 1.12 5.79
N LYS A 2 13.61 2.24 6.10
CA LYS A 2 13.01 3.60 6.06
C LYS A 2 12.33 3.96 4.72
N ALA A 3 12.99 3.72 3.58
CA ALA A 3 12.42 4.01 2.27
C ALA A 3 11.11 3.25 1.99
N GLY A 4 11.04 1.98 2.39
CA GLY A 4 9.86 1.15 2.24
C GLY A 4 8.71 1.57 3.14
N ALA A 5 8.98 1.89 4.42
CA ALA A 5 7.96 2.39 5.34
C ALA A 5 7.31 3.69 4.82
N ILE A 6 8.13 4.65 4.36
CA ILE A 6 7.62 5.89 3.76
C ILE A 6 6.86 5.58 2.46
N GLY A 7 7.43 4.74 1.60
CA GLY A 7 6.75 4.30 0.38
C GLY A 7 5.38 3.69 0.67
N GLY A 8 5.29 2.84 1.69
CA GLY A 8 4.06 2.18 2.13
C GLY A 8 3.02 3.14 2.67
N ILE A 9 3.42 4.16 3.45
CA ILE A 9 2.51 5.22 3.92
C ILE A 9 1.95 6.00 2.72
N ILE A 10 2.81 6.41 1.77
CA ILE A 10 2.37 7.16 0.59
C ILE A 10 1.51 6.30 -0.34
N GLY A 11 1.84 5.02 -0.49
CA GLY A 11 1.00 4.05 -1.20
C GLY A 11 -0.36 3.90 -0.53
N ALA A 12 -0.39 3.79 0.81
CA ALA A 12 -1.64 3.69 1.57
C ALA A 12 -2.46 4.97 1.47
N LEU A 13 -1.84 6.15 1.43
CA LEU A 13 -2.53 7.41 1.15
C LEU A 13 -3.18 7.38 -0.23
N ALA A 14 -2.45 6.95 -1.28
CA ALA A 14 -2.99 6.86 -2.63
C ALA A 14 -4.18 5.90 -2.72
N LEU A 15 -4.03 4.68 -2.17
CA LEU A 15 -5.12 3.71 -2.08
C LEU A 15 -6.29 4.26 -1.27
N GLY A 16 -6.02 4.84 -0.10
CA GLY A 16 -7.03 5.35 0.83
C GLY A 16 -7.86 6.47 0.21
N THR A 17 -7.23 7.38 -0.54
CA THR A 17 -7.92 8.43 -1.29
C THR A 17 -8.82 7.85 -2.38
N LEU A 18 -8.34 6.88 -3.18
CA LEU A 18 -9.16 6.24 -4.20
C LEU A 18 -10.35 5.49 -3.58
N ALA A 19 -10.11 4.74 -2.51
CA ALA A 19 -11.16 4.05 -1.77
C ALA A 19 -12.19 5.04 -1.17
N GLY A 20 -11.73 6.17 -0.63
CA GLY A 20 -12.59 7.24 -0.11
C GLY A 20 -13.45 7.88 -1.19
N LEU A 21 -12.89 8.15 -2.37
CA LEU A 21 -13.63 8.67 -3.52
C LEU A 21 -14.67 7.65 -4.01
N SER A 22 -14.31 6.37 -4.11
CA SER A 22 -15.27 5.33 -4.51
C SER A 22 -16.38 5.15 -3.49
N ALA A 23 -16.06 5.16 -2.20
CA ALA A 23 -17.05 5.09 -1.13
C ALA A 23 -18.01 6.28 -1.20
N PHE A 24 -17.50 7.49 -1.42
CA PHE A 24 -18.32 8.69 -1.63
C PHE A 24 -19.25 8.58 -2.84
N VAL A 25 -18.74 8.15 -4.00
CA VAL A 25 -19.54 7.99 -5.23
C VAL A 25 -20.62 6.92 -5.08
N LEU A 26 -20.36 5.87 -4.30
CA LEU A 26 -21.28 4.76 -4.08
C LEU A 26 -22.21 4.97 -2.86
N ASP A 27 -22.11 6.11 -2.18
CA ASP A 27 -22.81 6.39 -0.91
C ASP A 27 -22.63 5.27 0.12
N ARG A 28 -21.39 4.82 0.30
CA ARG A 28 -21.00 3.76 1.25
C ARG A 28 -19.96 4.24 2.24
N GLU A 29 -19.88 3.55 3.38
CA GLU A 29 -18.78 3.72 4.33
C GLU A 29 -17.47 3.15 3.74
N ILE A 30 -16.34 3.79 4.06
CA ILE A 30 -15.03 3.34 3.60
C ILE A 30 -14.67 2.02 4.28
N PHE A 31 -14.17 1.04 3.51
CA PHE A 31 -13.88 -0.32 3.97
C PHE A 31 -13.20 -0.40 5.35
N TYR A 32 -12.06 0.26 5.54
CA TYR A 32 -11.30 0.18 6.79
C TYR A 32 -12.02 0.86 7.99
N VAL A 33 -12.95 1.78 7.74
CA VAL A 33 -13.83 2.35 8.78
C VAL A 33 -14.88 1.32 9.20
N THR A 34 -15.48 0.62 8.23
CA THR A 34 -16.42 -0.48 8.50
C THR A 34 -15.76 -1.61 9.30
N ILE A 35 -14.52 -1.97 8.95
CA ILE A 35 -13.74 -2.96 9.72
C ILE A 35 -13.50 -2.48 11.15
N ALA A 36 -13.04 -1.23 11.35
CA ALA A 36 -12.81 -0.69 12.68
C ALA A 36 -14.09 -0.68 13.54
N ARG A 37 -15.23 -0.37 12.94
CA ARG A 37 -16.55 -0.40 13.60
C ARG A 37 -16.91 -1.82 14.03
N LYS A 38 -16.70 -2.83 13.18
CA LYS A 38 -16.96 -4.24 13.52
C LYS A 38 -16.06 -4.75 14.63
N LEU A 39 -14.82 -4.28 14.67
CA LEU A 39 -13.89 -4.59 15.76
C LEU A 39 -14.22 -3.86 17.07
N GLY A 40 -15.29 -3.03 17.10
CA GLY A 40 -15.69 -2.29 18.29
C GLY A 40 -14.71 -1.19 18.69
N LEU A 41 -13.89 -0.71 17.77
CA LEU A 41 -12.88 0.31 18.07
C LEU A 41 -13.54 1.68 18.31
N ALA A 42 -13.02 2.41 19.30
CA ALA A 42 -13.41 3.79 19.52
C ALA A 42 -13.11 4.64 18.28
N SER A 43 -14.00 5.57 17.96
CA SER A 43 -13.89 6.46 16.79
C SER A 43 -13.51 5.74 15.49
N PRO A 44 -14.38 4.87 14.93
CA PRO A 44 -14.09 4.01 13.78
C PRO A 44 -13.47 4.73 12.57
N LEU A 45 -13.84 6.00 12.34
CA LEU A 45 -13.23 6.82 11.32
C LEU A 45 -11.72 6.96 11.54
N LEU A 46 -11.31 7.43 12.71
CA LEU A 46 -9.91 7.64 13.05
C LEU A 46 -9.14 6.33 13.14
N THR A 47 -9.70 5.34 13.84
CA THR A 47 -9.03 4.05 14.05
C THR A 47 -8.95 3.21 12.77
N GLY A 48 -9.94 3.29 11.88
CA GLY A 48 -9.90 2.67 10.56
C GLY A 48 -8.79 3.25 9.68
N TRP A 49 -8.69 4.58 9.60
CA TRP A 49 -7.58 5.23 8.89
C TRP A 49 -6.22 4.91 9.52
N ALA A 50 -6.12 4.90 10.84
CA ALA A 50 -4.89 4.55 11.55
C ALA A 50 -4.44 3.12 11.24
N LEU A 51 -5.36 2.15 11.26
CA LEU A 51 -5.09 0.76 10.88
C LEU A 51 -4.66 0.65 9.42
N HIS A 52 -5.34 1.36 8.51
CA HIS A 52 -5.00 1.38 7.09
C HIS A 52 -3.55 1.87 6.86
N PHE A 53 -3.17 2.97 7.50
CA PHE A 53 -1.79 3.47 7.42
C PHE A 53 -0.78 2.55 8.10
N LEU A 54 -1.14 1.91 9.22
CA LEU A 54 -0.28 0.96 9.91
C LEU A 54 0.03 -0.26 9.03
N VAL A 55 -1.00 -0.84 8.41
CA VAL A 55 -0.84 -1.93 7.44
C VAL A 55 0.01 -1.48 6.27
N GLY A 56 -0.24 -0.30 5.72
CA GLY A 56 0.55 0.30 4.65
C GLY A 56 2.04 0.42 4.99
N LEU A 57 2.35 0.93 6.19
CA LEU A 57 3.70 1.06 6.72
C LEU A 57 4.41 -0.29 6.83
N ILE A 58 3.74 -1.28 7.43
CA ILE A 58 4.29 -2.63 7.64
C ILE A 58 4.53 -3.31 6.30
N ALA A 59 3.53 -3.31 5.41
CA ALA A 59 3.61 -3.92 4.09
C ALA A 59 4.71 -3.26 3.23
N GLY A 60 4.84 -1.93 3.25
CA GLY A 60 5.92 -1.23 2.55
C GLY A 60 7.31 -1.54 3.12
N GLY A 61 7.41 -1.68 4.45
CA GLY A 61 8.64 -2.12 5.12
C GLY A 61 9.05 -3.54 4.72
N ILE A 62 8.12 -4.48 4.69
CA ILE A 62 8.34 -5.86 4.24
C ILE A 62 8.72 -5.86 2.76
N PHE A 63 7.98 -5.14 1.92
CA PHE A 63 8.25 -5.04 0.48
C PHE A 63 9.69 -4.61 0.18
N ILE A 64 10.19 -3.57 0.87
CA ILE A 64 11.57 -3.12 0.63
C ILE A 64 12.62 -4.09 1.17
N ALA A 65 12.33 -4.79 2.27
CA ALA A 65 13.22 -5.82 2.79
C ALA A 65 13.34 -6.97 1.78
N THR A 66 12.21 -7.47 1.29
CA THR A 66 12.13 -8.53 0.28
C THR A 66 12.85 -8.14 -1.01
N THR A 67 12.57 -6.96 -1.55
CA THR A 67 13.22 -6.52 -2.80
C THR A 67 14.73 -6.27 -2.64
N ALA A 68 15.21 -5.96 -1.44
CA ALA A 68 16.63 -5.87 -1.14
C ALA A 68 17.30 -7.25 -0.99
N LEU A 69 16.60 -8.25 -0.46
CA LEU A 69 17.09 -9.62 -0.30
C LEU A 69 17.23 -10.35 -1.65
N PHE A 70 16.28 -10.14 -2.57
CA PHE A 70 16.22 -10.84 -3.84
C PHE A 70 16.65 -9.94 -5.00
N LYS A 71 17.88 -10.13 -5.52
CA LYS A 71 18.46 -9.33 -6.62
C LYS A 71 17.53 -9.16 -7.84
N ARG A 72 16.75 -10.20 -8.17
CA ARG A 72 15.77 -10.17 -9.27
C ARG A 72 14.71 -9.08 -9.10
N PHE A 73 14.36 -8.73 -7.86
CA PHE A 73 13.35 -7.73 -7.52
C PHE A 73 13.94 -6.39 -7.04
N ALA A 74 15.27 -6.23 -7.06
CA ALA A 74 15.92 -5.00 -6.64
C ALA A 74 15.40 -3.78 -7.42
N LEU A 75 15.07 -2.70 -6.72
CA LEU A 75 14.53 -1.47 -7.30
C LEU A 75 15.68 -0.62 -7.87
N ASP A 76 16.06 -0.86 -9.13
CA ASP A 76 17.16 -0.17 -9.82
C ASP A 76 16.68 0.92 -10.79
N THR A 77 15.64 0.59 -11.57
CA THR A 77 15.08 1.40 -12.64
C THR A 77 13.60 1.66 -12.40
N THR A 78 13.10 2.76 -12.97
CA THR A 78 11.67 3.11 -12.89
C THR A 78 10.81 2.01 -13.50
N ARG A 79 11.19 1.50 -14.68
CA ARG A 79 10.46 0.42 -15.37
C ARG A 79 10.39 -0.85 -14.53
N LYS A 80 11.52 -1.31 -13.97
CA LYS A 80 11.51 -2.50 -13.11
C LYS A 80 10.72 -2.25 -11.83
N SER A 81 10.88 -1.09 -11.21
CA SER A 81 10.15 -0.74 -9.98
C SER A 81 8.64 -0.68 -10.19
N PHE A 82 8.18 -0.23 -11.36
CA PHE A 82 6.78 -0.32 -11.74
C PHE A 82 6.28 -1.77 -11.75
N TRP A 83 6.98 -2.68 -12.45
CA TRP A 83 6.58 -4.10 -12.52
C TRP A 83 6.67 -4.82 -11.18
N VAL A 84 7.75 -4.59 -10.43
CA VAL A 84 7.90 -5.15 -9.07
C VAL A 84 6.84 -4.58 -8.13
N GLY A 85 6.48 -3.30 -8.30
CA GLY A 85 5.38 -2.66 -7.58
C GLY A 85 4.03 -3.32 -7.89
N LEU A 86 3.73 -3.61 -9.16
CA LEU A 86 2.51 -4.35 -9.53
C LEU A 86 2.46 -5.71 -8.84
N LEU A 87 3.54 -6.49 -8.89
CA LEU A 87 3.63 -7.78 -8.21
C LEU A 87 3.47 -7.65 -6.69
N GLY A 88 4.05 -6.60 -6.10
CA GLY A 88 3.88 -6.28 -4.68
C GLY A 88 2.43 -5.95 -4.33
N GLY A 89 1.74 -5.19 -5.19
CA GLY A 89 0.32 -4.88 -5.04
C GLY A 89 -0.55 -6.13 -5.08
N ILE A 90 -0.32 -7.01 -6.06
CA ILE A 90 -0.98 -8.32 -6.14
C ILE A 90 -0.75 -9.13 -4.87
N ALA A 91 0.50 -9.19 -4.39
CA ALA A 91 0.84 -9.94 -3.18
C ALA A 91 0.12 -9.40 -1.94
N VAL A 92 0.04 -8.07 -1.76
CA VAL A 92 -0.72 -7.48 -0.64
C VAL A 92 -2.22 -7.76 -0.79
N TRP A 93 -2.76 -7.68 -2.00
CA TRP A 93 -4.17 -7.99 -2.24
C TRP A 93 -4.52 -9.43 -1.86
N ILE A 94 -3.72 -10.40 -2.30
CA ILE A 94 -3.94 -11.83 -2.00
C ILE A 94 -3.68 -12.15 -0.53
N LEU A 95 -2.57 -11.66 0.04
CA LEU A 95 -2.11 -12.11 1.37
C LEU A 95 -2.71 -11.31 2.52
N VAL A 96 -3.27 -10.12 2.25
CA VAL A 96 -3.83 -9.24 3.27
C VAL A 96 -5.29 -8.97 3.00
N TYR A 97 -5.62 -8.39 1.85
CA TYR A 97 -6.99 -7.93 1.60
C TYR A 97 -7.99 -9.09 1.51
N VAL A 98 -7.71 -10.14 0.75
CA VAL A 98 -8.61 -11.29 0.60
C VAL A 98 -8.91 -11.93 1.97
N PRO A 99 -7.92 -12.33 2.80
CA PRO A 99 -8.18 -12.87 4.13
C PRO A 99 -8.96 -11.93 5.06
N ILE A 100 -8.62 -10.63 5.07
CA ILE A 100 -9.33 -9.67 5.92
C ILE A 100 -10.77 -9.50 5.46
N THR A 101 -11.02 -9.52 4.16
CA THR A 101 -12.37 -9.42 3.59
C THR A 101 -13.18 -10.67 3.93
N ASP A 102 -12.63 -11.86 3.75
CA ASP A 102 -13.30 -13.13 4.07
C ASP A 102 -13.65 -13.24 5.57
N LEU A 103 -12.79 -12.73 6.45
CA LEU A 103 -12.99 -12.81 7.89
C LEU A 103 -13.91 -11.70 8.44
N LEU A 104 -13.85 -10.50 7.88
CA LEU A 104 -14.39 -9.30 8.52
C LEU A 104 -15.31 -8.47 7.63
N ALA A 105 -15.36 -8.67 6.31
CA ALA A 105 -16.22 -7.85 5.44
C ALA A 105 -17.70 -8.23 5.55
N PRO A 106 -18.61 -7.26 5.43
CA PRO A 106 -20.03 -7.52 5.17
C PRO A 106 -20.25 -8.24 3.83
N ALA A 107 -21.18 -9.21 3.78
CA ALA A 107 -21.49 -9.98 2.57
C ALA A 107 -22.06 -9.11 1.42
N ASP A 108 -22.56 -7.92 1.72
CA ASP A 108 -23.05 -6.92 0.77
C ASP A 108 -21.94 -6.03 0.17
N LEU A 109 -20.70 -6.14 0.70
CA LEU A 109 -19.49 -5.57 0.11
C LEU A 109 -18.69 -6.59 -0.72
N SER A 110 -18.92 -7.90 -0.57
CA SER A 110 -18.22 -8.94 -1.33
C SER A 110 -18.90 -9.24 -2.67
N ASN A 111 -18.78 -8.33 -3.63
CA ASN A 111 -19.18 -8.59 -5.02
C ASN A 111 -18.01 -8.35 -5.98
N LEU A 112 -18.11 -8.92 -7.19
CA LEU A 112 -17.04 -8.87 -8.19
C LEU A 112 -16.59 -7.44 -8.53
N MET A 113 -17.49 -6.46 -8.50
CA MET A 113 -17.14 -5.05 -8.73
C MET A 113 -16.28 -4.48 -7.60
N PHE A 114 -16.63 -4.77 -6.35
CA PHE A 114 -15.86 -4.34 -5.18
C PHE A 114 -14.48 -5.01 -5.15
N ASP A 115 -14.41 -6.31 -5.40
CA ASP A 115 -13.15 -7.05 -5.44
C ASP A 115 -12.24 -6.58 -6.57
N GLY A 116 -12.82 -6.34 -7.76
CA GLY A 116 -12.12 -5.78 -8.91
C GLY A 116 -11.60 -4.36 -8.63
N GLY A 117 -12.41 -3.49 -8.04
CA GLY A 117 -11.99 -2.14 -7.64
C GLY A 117 -10.87 -2.17 -6.61
N SER A 118 -11.03 -2.98 -5.56
CA SER A 118 -10.00 -3.18 -4.53
C SER A 118 -8.70 -3.70 -5.13
N PHE A 119 -8.77 -4.67 -6.05
CA PHE A 119 -7.60 -5.20 -6.75
C PHE A 119 -6.83 -4.07 -7.46
N ILE A 120 -7.52 -3.23 -8.24
CA ILE A 120 -6.89 -2.09 -8.90
C ILE A 120 -6.26 -1.11 -7.90
N PHE A 121 -6.92 -0.83 -6.78
CA PHE A 121 -6.36 0.07 -5.76
C PHE A 121 -5.09 -0.50 -5.11
N HIS A 122 -5.00 -1.83 -4.96
CA HIS A 122 -3.80 -2.49 -4.48
C HIS A 122 -2.67 -2.49 -5.51
N LEU A 123 -2.97 -2.57 -6.81
CA LEU A 123 -1.97 -2.35 -7.86
C LEU A 123 -1.38 -0.94 -7.77
N VAL A 124 -2.24 0.07 -7.60
CA VAL A 124 -1.82 1.47 -7.41
C VAL A 124 -0.95 1.61 -6.16
N TYR A 125 -1.38 1.03 -5.02
CA TYR A 125 -0.59 0.99 -3.80
C TYR A 125 0.82 0.45 -4.04
N GLY A 126 0.93 -0.71 -4.70
CA GLY A 126 2.22 -1.37 -4.93
C GLY A 126 3.15 -0.56 -5.82
N VAL A 127 2.61 0.01 -6.91
CA VAL A 127 3.37 0.88 -7.83
C VAL A 127 3.85 2.14 -7.11
N VAL A 128 2.96 2.85 -6.41
CA VAL A 128 3.32 4.08 -5.68
C VAL A 128 4.37 3.77 -4.62
N THR A 129 4.18 2.70 -3.84
CA THR A 129 5.14 2.25 -2.82
C THR A 129 6.53 2.02 -3.42
N ALA A 130 6.61 1.31 -4.56
CA ALA A 130 7.88 0.99 -5.21
C ALA A 130 8.56 2.22 -5.80
N LEU A 131 7.81 3.10 -6.47
CA LEU A 131 8.36 4.31 -7.09
C LEU A 131 8.84 5.34 -6.05
N VAL A 132 8.09 5.52 -4.96
CA VAL A 132 8.51 6.37 -3.84
C VAL A 132 9.75 5.79 -3.18
N SER A 133 9.77 4.48 -2.93
CA SER A 133 10.94 3.80 -2.36
C SER A 133 12.19 3.97 -3.24
N LEU A 134 12.06 3.77 -4.56
CA LEU A 134 13.14 4.00 -5.52
C LEU A 134 13.66 5.45 -5.47
N SER A 135 12.75 6.43 -5.45
CA SER A 135 13.10 7.84 -5.38
C SER A 135 13.93 8.15 -4.12
N LEU A 136 13.51 7.63 -2.96
CA LEU A 136 14.22 7.79 -1.70
C LEU A 136 15.58 7.09 -1.69
N ILE A 137 15.67 5.87 -2.25
CA ILE A 137 16.94 5.15 -2.41
C ILE A 137 17.91 5.97 -3.26
N ARG A 138 17.48 6.45 -4.43
CA ARG A 138 18.30 7.27 -5.33
C ARG A 138 18.78 8.55 -4.67
N ARG A 139 17.90 9.24 -3.92
CA ARG A 139 18.27 10.44 -3.15
C ARG A 139 19.35 10.12 -2.12
N SER A 140 19.20 9.03 -1.37
CA SER A 140 20.18 8.65 -0.33
C SER A 140 21.57 8.31 -0.90
N VAL A 141 21.63 7.71 -2.10
CA VAL A 141 22.90 7.48 -2.80
C VAL A 141 23.51 8.80 -3.22
N ARG A 142 22.75 9.68 -3.89
CA ARG A 142 23.23 10.99 -4.35
C ARG A 142 23.80 11.84 -3.22
N THR A 143 23.19 11.82 -2.03
CA THR A 143 23.66 12.56 -0.85
C THR A 143 24.89 11.97 -0.18
N ARG A 144 25.24 10.70 -0.46
CA ARG A 144 26.50 10.09 0.00
C ARG A 144 27.67 10.35 -0.95
N THR A 145 27.38 10.75 -2.19
CA THR A 145 28.38 11.03 -3.24
C THR A 145 28.85 12.50 -3.41
N PRO A 146 28.62 13.49 -2.50
CA PRO A 146 29.27 14.79 -2.64
C PRO A 146 30.55 14.91 -1.78
N ALA A 147 31.64 15.35 -2.42
CA ALA A 147 32.95 15.80 -1.90
C ALA A 147 34.18 14.86 -1.99
N LEU A 148 34.47 14.28 -3.17
CA LEU A 148 35.84 13.88 -3.53
C LEU A 148 36.35 14.50 -4.85
N THR A 149 35.59 15.43 -5.43
CA THR A 149 35.98 16.17 -6.64
C THR A 149 35.61 17.63 -6.48
N ARG A 150 36.43 18.37 -5.74
CA ARG A 150 36.69 19.80 -5.96
C ARG A 150 38.04 20.14 -5.34
#